data_AF-A0A357YJA0-F1
#
_entry.id   AF-A0A357YJA0-F1
#
_cell.length_a   1.000
_cell.length_b   1.000
_cell.length_c   1.000
_cell.angle_alpha   90.00
_cell.angle_beta   90.00
_cell.angle_gamma   90.00
#
_symmetry.space_group_name_H-M   'P 1'
#
loop_
_entity.id
_entity.type
_entity.pdbx_description
1 polymer ?
#
loop_
_entity_poly.entity_id
_entity_poly.type
_entity_poly.pdbx_seq_one_letter_code
_entity_poly.pdbx_strand_id
1 'polypeptide(L)' 'YLSARNLGKVNIVTASDLNTYAIMDSTNLVMTESSVAAIDNLFKA' A
#
# COMPACT_ATOMS: atom_id res chain seq x y z
N TYR A 1 -11.27 -1.41 -4.53
CA TYR A 1 -10.41 -0.25 -4.25
C TYR A 1 -11.00 1.08 -4.74
N LEU A 2 -11.72 1.12 -5.87
CA LEU A 2 -12.23 2.37 -6.47
C LEU A 2 -13.11 3.25 -5.55
N SER A 3 -13.98 2.65 -4.72
CA SER A 3 -14.88 3.40 -3.83
C SER A 3 -14.17 4.14 -2.70
N ALA A 4 -13.00 3.65 -2.26
CA ALA A 4 -12.25 4.25 -1.16
C ALA A 4 -11.28 5.35 -1.62
N ARG A 5 -11.14 5.60 -2.94
CA ARG A 5 -10.27 6.64 -3.52
C ARG A 5 -10.79 8.06 -3.28
N ASN A 6 -12.08 8.19 -2.96
CA ASN A 6 -12.74 9.48 -2.73
C ASN A 6 -12.70 9.92 -1.25
N LEU A 7 -12.03 9.16 -0.38
CA LEU A 7 -11.89 9.50 1.03
C LEU A 7 -10.65 10.38 1.21
N GLY A 8 -10.83 11.62 1.65
CA GLY A 8 -9.74 12.62 1.69
C GLY A 8 -8.54 12.31 2.60
N LYS A 9 -8.62 11.28 3.44
CA LYS A 9 -7.51 10.83 4.32
C LYS A 9 -7.02 9.42 4.01
N VAL A 10 -7.45 8.84 2.89
CA VAL A 10 -7.09 7.48 2.50
C VAL A 10 -6.38 7.52 1.16
N ASN A 11 -5.10 7.13 1.18
CA ASN A 11 -4.34 6.91 -0.03
C ASN A 11 -4.31 5.41 -0.35
N ILE A 12 -4.71 5.05 -1.56
CA ILE A 12 -4.71 3.65 -2.00
C ILE A 12 -3.57 3.45 -2.96
N VAL A 13 -2.65 2.57 -2.57
CA VAL A 13 -1.47 2.22 -3.35
C VAL A 13 -1.52 0.73 -3.65
N THR A 14 -1.16 0.33 -4.87
CA THR A 14 -1.01 -1.09 -5.22
C THR A 14 0.37 -1.57 -4.78
N ALA A 15 0.56 -2.89 -4.61
CA ALA A 15 1.87 -3.43 -4.23
C ALA A 15 2.96 -3.13 -5.27
N SER A 16 2.59 -2.97 -6.55
CA SER A 16 3.51 -2.63 -7.64
C SER A 16 3.91 -1.16 -7.64
N ASP A 17 3.03 -0.26 -7.20
CA ASP A 17 3.24 1.19 -7.17
C ASP A 17 3.69 1.71 -5.78
N LEU A 18 4.06 0.79 -4.90
CA LEU A 18 4.46 1.09 -3.53
C LEU A 18 5.78 1.86 -3.50
N ASN A 19 5.79 3.00 -2.80
CA ASN A 19 6.95 3.86 -2.68
C ASN A 19 7.17 4.30 -1.23
N THR A 20 8.44 4.62 -0.90
CA THR A 20 8.85 4.99 0.46
C THR A 20 8.15 6.25 0.97
N TYR A 21 7.87 7.21 0.09
CA TYR A 21 7.22 8.46 0.46
C TYR A 21 5.76 8.27 0.88
N ALA A 22 5.01 7.47 0.14
CA ALA A 22 3.62 7.14 0.44
C ALA A 22 3.49 6.40 1.78
N ILE A 23 4.49 5.60 2.15
CA ILE A 23 4.54 4.94 3.45
C ILE A 23 4.86 5.96 4.56
N MET A 24 5.86 6.81 4.36
CA MET A 24 6.29 7.79 5.36
C MET A 24 5.24 8.88 5.61
N ASP A 25 4.44 9.24 4.59
CA ASP A 25 3.33 10.19 4.70
C ASP A 25 2.13 9.60 5.46
N SER A 26 1.99 8.28 5.49
CA SER A 26 0.87 7.61 6.14
C SER A 26 1.03 7.55 7.66
N THR A 27 0.01 7.99 8.40
CA THR A 27 -0.01 7.85 9.88
C THR A 27 -0.31 6.42 10.31
N ASN A 28 -1.21 5.74 9.59
CA ASN A 28 -1.62 4.37 9.85
C ASN A 28 -1.58 3.58 8.55
N LEU A 29 -0.95 2.41 8.57
CA LEU A 29 -0.83 1.52 7.42
C LEU A 29 -1.75 0.30 7.59
N VAL A 30 -2.55 -0.01 6.57
CA VAL A 30 -3.40 -1.21 6.52
C VAL A 30 -3.12 -1.93 5.21
N MET A 31 -2.80 -3.23 5.31
CA MET A 31 -2.46 -4.09 4.19
C MET A 31 -3.28 -5.38 4.22
N THR A 32 -3.50 -5.98 3.06
CA THR A 32 -4.11 -7.31 2.94
C THR A 32 -3.02 -8.37 2.82
N GLU A 33 -3.33 -9.60 3.25
CA GLU A 33 -2.38 -10.74 3.20
C GLU A 33 -1.80 -10.95 1.80
N SER A 34 -2.61 -10.79 0.76
CA SER A 34 -2.19 -10.86 -0.64
C SER A 34 -1.15 -9.79 -1.02
N SER A 35 -1.23 -8.59 -0.46
CA SER A 35 -0.24 -7.52 -0.69
C SER A 35 1.06 -7.81 0.04
N VAL A 36 1.01 -8.40 1.23
CA VAL A 36 2.22 -8.81 1.97
C VAL A 36 2.98 -9.89 1.21
N ALA A 37 2.30 -10.88 0.64
CA ALA A 37 2.93 -11.91 -0.18
C ALA A 37 3.64 -11.33 -1.43
N ALA A 38 3.04 -10.32 -2.06
CA ALA A 38 3.65 -9.63 -3.21
C ALA A 38 4.90 -8.84 -2.82
N ILE A 39 4.86 -8.15 -1.67
CA ILE A 39 6.01 -7.41 -1.13
C ILE A 39 7.13 -8.38 -0.72
N ASP A 40 6.79 -9.48 -0.06
CA ASP A 40 7.76 -10.51 0.33
C ASP A 40 8.47 -11.09 -0.91
N ASN A 41 7.74 -11.39 -1.98
CA ASN A 41 8.35 -11.81 -3.24
C ASN A 41 9.21 -10.73 -3.91
N LEU A 42 8.88 -9.44 -3.71
CA LEU A 42 9.66 -8.32 -4.27
C LEU A 42 11.01 -8.14 -3.55
N PHE A 43 11.10 -8.50 -2.27
CA PHE A 43 12.31 -8.34 -1.45
C PHE A 43 13.04 -9.66 -1.14
N LYS A 44 12.54 -10.80 -1.62
CA LYS A 44 13.25 -12.07 -1.58
C LYS A 44 14.43 -12.06 -2.54
N ALA A 45 15.64 -12.18 -1.97
CA ALA A 45 16.89 -12.40 -2.67
C ALA A 45 17.15 -13.91 -2.88
#